data_AF-A0A2E0BHM4-F1
#
_entry.id   AF-A0A2E0BHM4-F1
#
_cell.length_a   1.000
_cell.length_b   1.000
_cell.length_c   1.000
_cell.angle_alpha   90.00
_cell.angle_beta   90.00
_cell.angle_gamma   90.00
#
_symmetry.space_group_name_H-M   'P 1'
#
loop_
_entity.id
_entity.type
_entity.pdbx_description
1 polymer ?
#
loop_
_entity_poly.entity_id
_entity_poly.type
_entity_poly.pdbx_seq_one_letter_code
_entity_poly.pdbx_strand_id
1 'polypeptide(L)'
;MKLKTLLLILILGVFPSFAFSYSCPMKIGDVNQAISELDITKHGAIIEAAKMLRTKGEEAHKNGDHQLSEDILAAALRLLDV
;
A
#
# COMPACT_ATOMS: atom_id res chain seq x y z
N MET A 1 33.10 -26.74 -2.20
CA MET A 1 31.63 -26.78 -2.46
C MET A 1 31.41 -27.18 -3.92
N LYS A 2 30.45 -28.06 -4.23
CA LYS A 2 30.21 -28.48 -5.62
C LYS A 2 29.43 -27.40 -6.38
N LEU A 3 29.70 -27.21 -7.67
CA LEU A 3 29.06 -26.20 -8.53
C LEU A 3 27.52 -26.24 -8.47
N LYS A 4 26.94 -27.45 -8.36
CA LYS A 4 25.50 -27.66 -8.18
C LYS A 4 24.96 -27.07 -6.87
N THR A 5 25.74 -27.13 -5.79
CA THR A 5 25.40 -26.56 -4.49
C THR A 5 25.45 -25.03 -4.53
N LEU A 6 26.41 -24.46 -5.27
CA LEU A 6 26.53 -23.01 -5.47
C LEU A 6 25.33 -22.46 -6.28
N LEU A 7 24.92 -23.18 -7.33
CA LEU A 7 23.77 -22.83 -8.16
C LEU A 7 22.45 -22.87 -7.37
N LEU A 8 22.28 -23.86 -6.48
CA LEU A 8 21.11 -23.99 -5.63
C LEU A 8 20.98 -22.82 -4.64
N ILE A 9 22.10 -22.42 -4.02
CA ILE A 9 22.14 -21.28 -3.08
C ILE A 9 21.85 -19.96 -3.81
N LEU A 10 22.34 -19.80 -5.04
CA LEU A 10 22.08 -18.61 -5.86
C LEU A 10 20.59 -18.47 -6.21
N ILE A 11 19.91 -19.57 -6.54
CA ILE A 11 18.48 -19.56 -6.90
C ILE A 11 17.61 -19.28 -5.67
N LEU A 12 17.92 -19.85 -4.50
CA LEU A 12 17.16 -19.56 -3.27
C LEU A 12 17.45 -18.16 -2.69
N GLY A 13 18.62 -17.58 -2.97
CA GLY A 13 19.01 -16.26 -2.44
C GLY A 13 18.35 -15.05 -3.10
N VAL A 14 17.76 -15.20 -4.30
CA VAL A 14 17.13 -14.09 -5.06
C VAL A 14 15.61 -14.02 -4.89
N PHE A 15 15.00 -14.88 -4.08
CA PHE A 15 13.56 -14.89 -3.86
C PHE A 15 12.96 -13.89 -2.85
N PRO A 16 13.70 -13.14 -2.00
CA PRO A 16 13.03 -12.21 -1.11
C PRO A 16 12.86 -10.87 -1.82
N SER A 17 11.61 -10.44 -2.09
CA SER A 17 11.11 -9.04 -1.95
C SER A 17 9.85 -8.74 -2.77
N PHE A 18 9.49 -9.55 -3.78
CA PHE A 18 8.39 -9.18 -4.72
C PHE A 18 6.98 -9.17 -4.10
N ALA A 19 6.79 -9.75 -2.91
CA ALA A 19 5.48 -9.83 -2.28
C ALA A 19 4.99 -8.51 -1.65
N PHE A 20 5.89 -7.57 -1.35
CA PHE A 20 5.56 -6.34 -0.61
C PHE A 20 5.25 -5.12 -1.48
N SER A 21 5.62 -5.11 -2.77
CA SER A 21 5.34 -3.94 -3.62
C SER A 21 3.92 -3.94 -4.22
N TYR A 22 3.20 -5.05 -4.16
CA TYR A 22 1.84 -5.18 -4.74
C TYR A 22 0.72 -4.67 -3.80
N SER A 23 0.96 -4.63 -2.50
CA SER A 23 -0.02 -4.21 -1.49
C SER A 23 -0.38 -2.73 -1.58
N CYS A 24 0.60 -1.85 -1.84
CA CYS A 24 0.38 -0.41 -1.85
C CYS A 24 -0.56 0.04 -3.00
N PRO A 25 -0.35 -0.37 -4.26
CA PRO A 25 -1.28 -0.05 -5.35
C PRO A 25 -2.70 -0.54 -5.09
N MET A 26 -2.85 -1.74 -4.52
CA MET A 26 -4.16 -2.29 -4.14
C MET A 26 -4.86 -1.40 -3.12
N LYS A 27 -4.19 -1.09 -1.99
CA LYS A 27 -4.74 -0.23 -0.95
C LYS A 27 -5.09 1.19 -1.44
N ILE A 28 -4.35 1.74 -2.40
CA ILE A 28 -4.72 3.02 -3.05
C ILE A 28 -6.05 2.87 -3.79
N GLY A 29 -6.24 1.77 -4.51
CA GLY A 29 -7.50 1.43 -5.17
C GLY A 29 -8.64 1.29 -4.18
N ASP A 30 -8.43 0.56 -3.08
CA ASP A 30 -9.42 0.35 -2.03
C ASP A 30 -9.88 1.69 -1.41
N VAL A 31 -8.94 2.61 -1.14
CA VAL A 31 -9.27 3.95 -0.62
C VAL A 31 -10.10 4.75 -1.63
N ASN A 32 -9.76 4.69 -2.93
CA ASN A 32 -10.54 5.36 -3.97
C ASN A 32 -11.97 4.81 -4.05
N GLN A 33 -12.11 3.48 -3.98
CA GLN A 33 -13.42 2.83 -4.01
C GLN A 33 -14.25 3.24 -2.79
N ALA A 34 -13.70 3.13 -1.58
CA ALA A 34 -14.41 3.50 -0.36
C ALA A 34 -14.87 4.98 -0.39
N ILE A 35 -14.02 5.90 -0.87
CA ILE A 35 -14.42 7.31 -1.07
C ILE A 35 -15.61 7.44 -2.02
N SER A 36 -15.64 6.64 -3.10
CA SER A 36 -16.71 6.71 -4.12
C SER A 36 -18.07 6.21 -3.63
N GLU A 37 -18.09 5.40 -2.58
CA GLU A 37 -19.30 4.83 -1.99
C GLU A 37 -19.95 5.76 -0.94
N LEU A 38 -19.22 6.77 -0.45
CA LEU A 38 -19.69 7.71 0.57
C LEU A 38 -20.47 8.90 -0.02
N ASP A 39 -21.54 9.29 0.69
CA ASP A 39 -22.28 10.53 0.41
C ASP A 39 -21.48 11.75 0.88
N ILE A 40 -21.02 12.56 -0.09
CA ILE A 40 -20.22 13.77 0.16
C ILE A 40 -20.94 14.81 1.02
N THR A 41 -22.26 14.88 0.96
CA THR A 41 -23.04 15.86 1.74
C THR A 41 -23.07 15.52 3.24
N LYS A 42 -22.85 14.24 3.56
CA LYS A 42 -22.84 13.72 4.94
C LYS A 42 -21.42 13.52 5.47
N HIS A 43 -20.47 13.17 4.61
CA HIS A 43 -19.12 12.73 5.02
C HIS A 43 -17.99 13.59 4.46
N GLY A 44 -18.27 14.80 3.97
CA GLY A 44 -17.28 15.65 3.28
C GLY A 44 -15.94 15.80 4.02
N ALA A 45 -15.96 16.06 5.34
CA ALA A 45 -14.72 16.19 6.13
C ALA A 45 -13.90 14.89 6.18
N ILE A 46 -14.57 13.73 6.29
CA ILE A 46 -13.95 12.41 6.34
C ILE A 46 -13.36 12.06 4.97
N ILE A 47 -14.10 12.33 3.89
CA ILE A 47 -13.64 12.13 2.52
C ILE A 47 -12.39 12.96 2.23
N GLU A 48 -12.36 14.24 2.62
CA GLU A 48 -11.18 15.09 2.40
C GLU A 48 -9.97 14.62 3.22
N ALA A 49 -10.18 14.21 4.47
CA ALA A 49 -9.11 13.63 5.28
C ALA A 49 -8.56 12.32 4.69
N ALA A 50 -9.44 11.45 4.17
CA ALA A 50 -9.03 10.23 3.49
C ALA A 50 -8.27 10.50 2.18
N LYS A 51 -8.69 11.50 1.38
CA LYS A 51 -7.93 11.95 0.18
C LYS A 51 -6.53 12.44 0.54
N MET A 52 -6.38 13.19 1.63
CA MET A 52 -5.07 13.64 2.10
C MET A 52 -4.18 12.46 2.50
N LEU A 53 -4.71 11.48 3.24
CA LEU A 53 -3.98 10.27 3.61
C LEU A 53 -3.62 9.44 2.37
N ARG A 54 -4.54 9.25 1.43
CA ARG A 54 -4.29 8.56 0.15
C ARG A 54 -3.10 9.16 -0.59
N THR A 55 -3.07 10.49 -0.73
CA THR A 55 -1.98 11.21 -1.41
C THR A 55 -0.65 11.03 -0.67
N LYS A 56 -0.63 11.16 0.66
CA LYS A 56 0.60 10.91 1.46
C LYS A 56 1.08 9.46 1.35
N GLY A 57 0.16 8.49 1.35
CA GLY A 57 0.47 7.08 1.16
C GLY A 57 1.08 6.82 -0.22
N GLU A 58 0.54 7.44 -1.27
CA GLU A 58 1.09 7.36 -2.62
C GLU A 58 2.48 8.01 -2.73
N GLU A 59 2.72 9.14 -2.06
CA GLU A 59 4.04 9.78 -1.97
C GLU A 59 5.06 8.89 -1.26
N ALA A 60 4.70 8.29 -0.12
CA ALA A 60 5.57 7.35 0.58
C ALA A 60 5.96 6.15 -0.32
N HIS A 61 5.00 5.60 -1.07
CA HIS A 61 5.27 4.55 -2.05
C HIS A 61 6.26 5.01 -3.13
N LYS A 62 6.05 6.20 -3.72
CA LYS A 62 6.93 6.78 -4.75
C LYS A 62 8.36 7.02 -4.22
N ASN A 63 8.49 7.29 -2.92
CA ASN A 63 9.77 7.46 -2.25
C ASN A 63 10.44 6.14 -1.82
N GLY A 64 9.79 4.99 -2.07
CA GLY A 64 10.29 3.66 -1.69
C GLY A 64 9.99 3.26 -0.25
N ASP A 65 9.29 4.09 0.53
CA ASP A 65 8.88 3.78 1.89
C ASP A 65 7.54 3.03 1.88
N HIS A 66 7.62 1.75 1.52
CA HIS A 66 6.43 0.89 1.36
C HIS A 66 5.69 0.66 2.68
N GLN A 67 6.40 0.51 3.80
CA GLN A 67 5.75 0.30 5.09
C GLN A 67 4.96 1.54 5.51
N LEU A 68 5.56 2.73 5.39
CA LEU A 68 4.86 3.98 5.69
C LEU A 68 3.64 4.18 4.76
N SER A 69 3.78 3.83 3.48
CA SER A 69 2.66 3.85 2.54
C SER A 69 1.50 2.98 3.02
N GLU A 70 1.77 1.72 3.38
CA GLU A 70 0.75 0.81 3.87
C GLU A 70 0.08 1.29 5.16
N ASP A 71 0.85 1.82 6.11
CA ASP A 71 0.35 2.31 7.39
C ASP A 71 -0.58 3.51 7.20
N ILE A 72 -0.19 4.46 6.34
CA ILE A 72 -1.00 5.64 5.99
C ILE A 72 -2.28 5.22 5.26
N LEU A 73 -2.19 4.31 4.28
CA LEU A 73 -3.35 3.85 3.53
C LEU A 73 -4.32 3.03 4.40
N ALA A 74 -3.81 2.25 5.35
CA ALA A 74 -4.63 1.56 6.35
C ALA A 74 -5.32 2.53 7.32
N ALA A 75 -4.68 3.66 7.65
CA ALA A 75 -5.34 4.72 8.40
C ALA A 75 -6.48 5.38 7.59
N ALA A 76 -6.29 5.59 6.28
CA ALA A 76 -7.33 6.10 5.41
C ALA A 76 -8.55 5.17 5.34
N LEU A 77 -8.31 3.86 5.18
CA LEU A 77 -9.40 2.86 5.15
C LEU A 77 -10.17 2.81 6.48
N ARG A 78 -9.48 2.81 7.62
CA ARG A 78 -10.14 2.88 8.95
C ARG A 78 -10.95 4.15 9.16
N LEU A 79 -10.52 5.26 8.57
CA LEU A 79 -11.25 6.52 8.62
C LEU A 79 -12.51 6.51 7.74
N LEU A 80 -12.52 5.71 6.67
CA LEU A 80 -13.65 5.57 5.75
C LEU A 80 -14.65 4.48 6.18
N ASP A 81 -14.24 3.55 7.04
CA ASP A 81 -15.07 2.51 7.67
C ASP A 81 -15.93 3.04 8.83
N VAL A 82 -16.36 4.31 8.73
CA VAL A 82 -17.12 5.07 9.74
C VAL A 82 -18.63 4.88 9.65
#